data_AF-A0A918VTY1-F1
#
_entry.id   AF-A0A918VTY1-F1
#
_cell.length_a   1.000
_cell.length_b   1.000
_cell.length_c   1.000
_cell.angle_alpha   90.00
_cell.angle_beta   90.00
_cell.angle_gamma   90.00
#
_symmetry.space_group_name_H-M   'P 1'
#
loop_
_entity.id
_entity.type
_entity.pdbx_description
1 polymer ?
#
loop_
_entity_poly.entity_id
_entity_poly.type
_entity_poly.pdbx_seq_one_letter_code
_entity_poly.pdbx_strand_id
1 'polypeptide(L)'
;MGKGTRYNDEFKQEAVNQVVVHGYSVADVSQRLGISNKSLYDWIKVFSKPKKQRDEDADLRAEVARLKRELKRATEERDILKEAAVFFAGESKNATRS
;
A
#
# COMPACT_ATOMS: atom_id res chain seq x y z
N MET A 1 -17.68 -4.94 21.73
CA MET A 1 -16.43 -4.57 21.03
C MET A 1 -15.63 -3.63 21.92
N GLY A 2 -14.46 -4.05 22.42
CA GLY A 2 -13.65 -3.20 23.29
C GLY A 2 -13.12 -2.00 22.51
N LYS A 3 -13.25 -0.78 23.07
CA LYS A 3 -12.60 0.41 22.52
C LYS A 3 -11.09 0.17 22.56
N GLY A 4 -10.48 -0.08 21.41
CA GLY A 4 -9.03 -0.11 21.29
C GLY A 4 -8.47 1.27 21.68
N THR A 5 -7.54 1.30 22.63
CA THR A 5 -6.84 2.52 23.02
C THR A 5 -6.11 3.09 21.80
N ARG A 6 -6.48 4.29 21.37
CA ARG A 6 -5.77 5.01 20.31
C ARG A 6 -4.62 5.79 20.94
N TYR A 7 -3.40 5.37 20.62
CA TYR A 7 -2.19 6.12 20.92
C TYR A 7 -1.90 7.11 19.79
N ASN A 8 -1.42 8.31 20.14
CA ASN A 8 -0.95 9.28 19.16
C ASN A 8 0.38 8.80 18.54
N ASP A 9 0.78 9.39 17.43
CA ASP A 9 1.96 8.94 16.68
C ASP A 9 3.28 9.30 17.38
N GLU A 10 3.30 10.38 18.15
CA GLU A 10 4.44 10.77 18.98
C GLU A 10 4.74 9.70 20.04
N PHE A 11 3.71 9.22 20.75
CA PHE A 11 3.83 8.15 21.74
C PHE A 11 4.35 6.85 21.10
N LYS A 12 3.81 6.48 19.93
CA LYS A 12 4.27 5.28 19.22
C LYS A 12 5.72 5.42 18.78
N GLN A 13 6.11 6.58 18.26
CA GLN A 13 7.48 6.85 17.84
C GLN A 13 8.45 6.75 19.01
N GLU A 14 8.09 7.33 20.16
CA GLU A 14 8.93 7.29 21.35
C GLU A 14 9.06 5.89 21.93
N ALA A 15 7.96 5.13 21.98
CA ALA A 15 8.00 3.72 22.37
C ALA A 15 8.93 2.89 21.46
N VAL A 16 8.96 3.19 20.17
CA VAL A 16 9.88 2.55 19.22
C VAL A 16 11.32 3.02 19.41
N ASN A 17 11.55 4.30 19.71
CA ASN A 17 12.89 4.83 20.00
C ASN A 17 13.53 4.14 21.22
N GLN A 18 12.74 3.85 22.26
CA GLN A 18 13.21 3.08 23.42
C GLN A 18 13.80 1.72 23.03
N VAL A 19 13.24 1.05 22.02
CA VAL A 19 13.75 -0.25 21.56
C VAL A 19 14.89 -0.07 20.55
N VAL A 20 14.68 0.74 19.51
CA VAL A 20 15.58 0.83 18.34
C VAL A 20 16.80 1.71 18.61
N VAL A 21 16.62 2.81 19.34
CA VAL A 21 17.70 3.77 19.62
C VAL A 21 18.35 3.47 20.96
N HIS A 22 17.55 3.22 22.00
CA HIS A 22 18.06 3.01 23.36
C HIS A 22 18.34 1.54 23.71
N GLY A 23 17.96 0.59 22.83
CA GLY A 23 18.30 -0.83 22.98
C GLY A 23 17.54 -1.57 24.08
N TYR A 24 16.46 -1.00 24.63
CA TYR A 24 15.64 -1.70 25.62
C TYR A 24 14.88 -2.87 24.98
N SER A 25 14.62 -3.91 25.77
CA SER A 25 13.83 -5.05 25.30
C SER A 25 12.38 -4.65 25.06
N VAL A 26 11.74 -5.27 24.06
CA VAL A 26 10.32 -5.07 23.78
C VAL A 26 9.48 -5.40 25.03
N ALA A 27 9.84 -6.44 25.78
CA ALA A 27 9.13 -6.84 26.99
C ALA A 27 9.17 -5.75 28.07
N ASP A 28 10.34 -5.17 28.34
CA ASP A 28 10.50 -4.13 29.36
C ASP A 28 9.73 -2.86 28.98
N VAL A 29 9.86 -2.42 27.72
CA VAL A 29 9.18 -1.21 27.23
C VAL A 29 7.67 -1.41 27.24
N SER A 30 7.18 -2.56 26.76
CA SER A 30 5.76 -2.87 26.78
C SER A 30 5.17 -2.92 28.19
N GLN A 31 5.89 -3.52 29.14
CA GLN A 31 5.47 -3.56 30.54
C GLN A 31 5.45 -2.16 31.17
N ARG A 32 6.50 -1.36 30.97
CA ARG A 32 6.58 0.02 31.51
C ARG A 32 5.50 0.95 30.95
N LEU A 33 5.18 0.80 29.67
CA LEU A 33 4.18 1.64 28.98
C LEU A 33 2.75 1.09 29.06
N GLY A 34 2.56 -0.10 29.65
CA GLY A 34 1.24 -0.73 29.76
C GLY A 34 0.62 -1.10 28.42
N ILE A 35 1.44 -1.47 27.43
CA ILE A 35 0.99 -1.86 26.08
C ILE A 35 1.31 -3.33 25.81
N SER A 36 0.64 -3.93 24.83
CA SER A 36 0.97 -5.30 24.43
C SER A 36 2.29 -5.35 23.64
N ASN A 37 3.09 -6.40 23.84
CA ASN A 37 4.28 -6.68 23.03
C ASN A 37 3.95 -6.69 21.53
N LYS A 38 2.79 -7.25 21.17
CA LYS A 38 2.30 -7.28 19.79
C LYS A 38 2.16 -5.87 19.21
N SER A 39 1.52 -4.96 19.95
CA SER A 39 1.36 -3.57 19.52
C SER A 39 2.72 -2.92 19.29
N LEU A 40 3.68 -3.14 20.19
CA LEU A 40 5.01 -2.56 20.07
C LEU A 40 5.77 -3.13 18.86
N TYR A 41 5.70 -4.44 18.59
CA TYR A 41 6.26 -5.02 17.37
C TYR A 41 5.63 -4.45 16.09
N ASP A 42 4.30 -4.29 16.07
CA ASP A 42 3.59 -3.72 14.94
C ASP A 42 3.99 -2.24 14.73
N TRP A 43 4.23 -1.49 15.82
CA TRP A 43 4.77 -0.13 15.73
C TRP A 43 6.22 -0.10 15.28
N ILE A 44 7.09 -0.99 15.74
CA ILE A 44 8.50 -1.04 15.27
C ILE A 44 8.55 -1.21 13.74
N LYS A 45 7.71 -2.09 13.17
CA LYS A 45 7.62 -2.26 11.71
C LYS A 45 7.24 -0.99 10.97
N VAL A 46 6.38 -0.16 11.57
CA VAL A 46 5.82 1.04 10.93
C VAL A 46 6.61 2.30 11.27
N PHE A 47 7.22 2.42 12.45
CA PHE A 47 7.85 3.63 13.00
C PHE A 47 9.37 3.53 13.10
N SER A 48 9.98 2.41 12.71
CA SER A 48 11.44 2.29 12.54
C SER A 48 12.00 3.19 11.44
N LYS A 49 11.17 3.56 10.45
CA LYS A 49 11.53 4.49 9.39
C LYS A 49 11.19 5.94 9.78
N PRO A 50 12.00 6.94 9.37
CA PRO A 50 11.66 8.35 9.54
C PRO A 50 10.31 8.70 8.94
N LYS A 51 9.56 9.63 9.56
CA LYS A 51 8.22 10.06 9.10
C LYS A 51 8.19 10.43 7.62
N LYS A 52 9.15 11.25 7.17
CA LYS A 52 9.28 11.66 5.76
C LYS A 52 9.30 10.47 4.80
N GLN A 53 10.08 9.43 5.10
CA GLN A 53 10.17 8.24 4.26
C GLN A 53 8.86 7.43 4.25
N ARG A 54 8.10 7.46 5.35
CA ARG A 54 6.80 6.76 5.43
C ARG A 54 5.72 7.46 4.61
N ASP A 55 5.74 8.79 4.62
CA ASP A 55 4.86 9.62 3.82
C ASP A 55 5.19 9.43 2.32
N GLU A 56 6.47 9.47 1.95
CA GLU A 56 6.94 9.16 0.59
C GLU A 56 6.53 7.74 0.15
N ASP A 57 6.71 6.72 1.01
CA ASP A 57 6.27 5.34 0.73
C ASP A 57 4.75 5.27 0.52
N ALA A 58 3.96 6.08 1.23
CA ALA A 58 2.50 6.13 1.10
C ALA A 58 2.07 6.76 -0.22
N ASP A 59 2.70 7.88 -0.61
CA ASP A 59 2.46 8.56 -1.87
C ASP A 59 2.82 7.66 -3.06
N LEU A 60 3.98 6.99 -3.00
CA LEU A 60 4.39 6.01 -4.02
C LEU A 60 3.39 4.86 -4.15
N ARG A 61 2.85 4.35 -3.04
CA ARG A 61 1.81 3.30 -3.08
C ARG A 61 0.52 3.79 -3.74
N ALA A 62 0.11 5.03 -3.46
CA ALA A 62 -1.06 5.63 -4.09
C ALA A 62 -0.85 5.80 -5.61
N GLU A 63 0.34 6.25 -6.00
CA GLU A 63 0.69 6.44 -7.41
C GLU A 63 0.74 5.11 -8.17
N VAL A 64 1.36 4.08 -7.61
CA VAL A 64 1.35 2.73 -8.21
C VAL A 64 -0.08 2.20 -8.37
N ALA A 65 -0.97 2.44 -7.40
CA ALA A 65 -2.35 2.03 -7.52
C ALA A 65 -3.09 2.79 -8.64
N ARG A 66 -2.82 4.10 -8.80
CA ARG A 66 -3.37 4.92 -9.88
C ARG A 66 -2.89 4.41 -11.24
N LEU A 67 -1.58 4.26 -11.41
CA LEU A 67 -0.96 3.80 -12.65
C LEU A 67 -1.43 2.41 -13.06
N LYS A 68 -1.63 1.49 -12.10
CA LYS A 68 -2.20 0.16 -12.40
C LYS A 68 -3.63 0.24 -12.94
N ARG A 69 -4.46 1.18 -12.47
CA ARG A 69 -5.82 1.39 -12.98
C ARG A 69 -5.80 1.97 -14.39
N GLU A 70 -4.96 2.99 -14.61
CA GLU A 70 -4.77 3.59 -15.93
C GLU A 70 -4.27 2.58 -16.95
N LEU A 71 -3.25 1.77 -16.58
CA LEU A 71 -2.72 0.72 -17.43
C LEU A 71 -3.79 -0.32 -17.79
N LYS A 72 -4.60 -0.74 -16.81
CA LYS A 72 -5.72 -1.66 -17.05
C LYS A 72 -6.70 -1.08 -18.06
N ARG A 73 -7.14 0.16 -17.87
CA ARG A 73 -8.05 0.85 -18.79
C ARG A 73 -7.49 0.96 -20.20
N ALA A 74 -6.24 1.41 -20.35
CA ALA A 74 -5.60 1.54 -21.65
C ALA A 74 -5.43 0.18 -22.36
N THR A 75 -5.19 -0.88 -21.58
CA THR A 75 -5.11 -2.24 -22.10
C THR A 75 -6.46 -2.71 -22.64
N GLU A 76 -7.54 -2.50 -21.88
CA GLU A 76 -8.91 -2.83 -22.29
C GLU A 76 -9.33 -2.06 -23.55
N GLU A 77 -9.08 -0.73 -23.59
CA GLU A 77 -9.39 0.10 -24.76
C GLU A 77 -8.63 -0.38 -26.02
N ARG A 78 -7.34 -0.69 -25.88
CA ARG A 78 -6.54 -1.24 -26.97
C ARG A 78 -7.09 -2.58 -27.47
N ASP A 79 -7.49 -3.45 -26.54
CA ASP A 79 -7.96 -4.79 -26.90
C ASP A 79 -9.33 -4.71 -27.61
N ILE A 80 -10.22 -3.83 -27.17
CA ILE A 80 -11.48 -3.53 -27.88
C ILE A 80 -11.21 -3.05 -29.32
N LEU A 81 -10.26 -2.13 -29.51
CA LEU A 81 -9.91 -1.64 -30.84
C LEU A 81 -9.34 -2.72 -31.75
N LYS A 82 -8.55 -3.65 -31.20
CA LYS A 82 -8.03 -4.80 -31.95
C LYS A 82 -9.15 -5.74 -32.38
N GLU A 83 -10.06 -6.08 -31.48
CA GLU A 83 -11.22 -6.93 -31.81
C GLU A 83 -12.10 -6.28 -32.88
N ALA A 84 -12.35 -4.98 -32.78
CA ALA A 84 -13.08 -4.22 -33.80
C ALA A 84 -12.37 -4.27 -35.17
N ALA A 85 -11.06 -4.04 -35.21
CA ALA A 85 -10.29 -4.10 -36.46
C ALA A 85 -10.36 -5.48 -37.13
N VAL A 86 -10.29 -6.56 -36.34
CA VAL A 86 -10.44 -7.95 -36.84
C VAL A 86 -11.83 -8.17 -37.41
N PHE A 87 -12.88 -7.72 -36.70
CA PHE A 87 -14.27 -7.81 -37.17
C PHE A 87 -14.47 -7.11 -38.52
N PHE A 88 -14.07 -5.85 -38.64
CA PHE A 88 -14.21 -5.07 -39.89
C PHE A 88 -13.37 -5.64 -41.05
N ALA A 89 -12.18 -6.16 -40.76
CA ALA A 89 -11.37 -6.86 -41.77
C ALA A 89 -12.03 -8.17 -42.24
N GLY A 90 -12.85 -8.81 -41.41
CA GLY A 90 -13.68 -9.96 -41.79
C GLY A 90 -14.85 -9.58 -42.70
N GLU A 91 -15.60 -8.53 -42.35
CA GLU A 91 -16.74 -8.04 -43.14
C GLU A 91 -16.35 -7.62 -44.56
N SER A 92 -15.25 -6.86 -44.71
CA SER A 92 -14.75 -6.42 -46.02
C SER A 92 -14.41 -7.59 -46.97
N LYS A 93 -13.85 -8.68 -46.45
CA LYS A 93 -13.55 -9.89 -47.22
C LYS A 93 -14.81 -10.63 -47.69
N ASN A 94 -15.84 -10.68 -46.85
CA ASN A 94 -17.11 -11.32 -47.21
C ASN A 94 -17.90 -10.50 -48.24
N ALA A 95 -17.87 -9.18 -48.16
CA ALA A 95 -18.51 -8.29 -49.12
C ALA A 95 -17.91 -8.35 -50.53
N THR A 96 -16.61 -8.68 -50.65
CA THR A 96 -15.92 -8.79 -51.95
C THR A 96 -16.06 -10.18 -52.59
N ARG A 97 -16.62 -11.15 -51.87
CA ARG A 97 -16.75 -12.56 -52.29
C ARG A 97 -18.19 -12.93 -52.71
N SER A 98 -19.16 -12.04 -52.49
CA SER A 98 -20.53 -12.13 -53.04
C SER A 98 -20.59 -11.47 -54.41
#